data_AF-Q08VI9-F1
#
_entry.id   AF-Q08VI9-F1
#
_cell.length_a   1.000
_cell.length_b   1.000
_cell.length_c   1.000
_cell.angle_alpha   90.00
_cell.angle_beta   90.00
_cell.angle_gamma   90.00
#
_symmetry.space_group_name_H-M   'P 1'
#
loop_
_entity.id
_entity.type
_entity.pdbx_description
1 polymer ?
#
loop_
_entity_poly.entity_id
_entity_poly.type
_entity_poly.pdbx_seq_one_letter_code
_entity_poly.pdbx_strand_id
1 'polypeptide(L)'
;MTASRWGGLSLERSIARRAGIPFDRPVTEINSLVRLLPMLVFTWGVGCTEDRLASEPASALREEPAAPCVYFRELAPFLPDSLEGFTHTVTEGSTGKYGEVSVSEAERTFTKGEEREVKIRIVDTTLGWKIAKAIREAAEGAKARPPSDPSAPIFWDAAVGFVRYDAEEATAEANLLVGDRYVVAVTSRGFPGTVEVRRIARGIDLEGLARLR
;
A
#
# COMPACT_ATOMS: atom_id res chain seq x y z
N MET A 1 18.86 -51.31 0.01
CA MET A 1 19.49 -50.09 0.53
C MET A 1 18.38 -49.03 0.56
N THR A 2 17.34 -49.07 1.39
CA THR A 2 17.21 -49.02 2.87
C THR A 2 17.75 -47.76 3.57
N ALA A 3 16.79 -46.89 3.96
CA ALA A 3 16.70 -46.06 5.18
C ALA A 3 17.70 -44.88 5.34
N SER A 4 17.43 -43.70 5.92
CA SER A 4 16.44 -43.16 6.90
C SER A 4 16.43 -41.62 6.73
N ARG A 5 15.35 -40.82 6.87
CA ARG A 5 14.43 -40.49 8.00
C ARG A 5 15.10 -39.76 9.18
N TRP A 6 14.30 -38.86 9.80
CA TRP A 6 14.48 -38.01 11.01
C TRP A 6 14.99 -36.61 10.67
N GLY A 7 14.38 -35.48 11.04
CA GLY A 7 13.33 -35.09 12.00
C GLY A 7 13.58 -33.57 12.23
N GLY A 8 12.67 -32.68 12.56
CA GLY A 8 11.32 -32.79 13.06
C GLY A 8 10.71 -31.39 13.10
N LEU A 9 9.39 -31.34 13.01
CA LEU A 9 8.59 -30.21 13.40
C LEU A 9 8.95 -29.77 14.83
N SER A 10 9.23 -28.49 15.03
CA SER A 10 9.19 -27.87 16.35
C SER A 10 8.57 -26.48 16.26
N LEU A 11 7.34 -26.42 16.76
CA LEU A 11 6.71 -25.35 17.52
C LEU A 11 6.58 -23.94 16.92
N GLU A 12 5.35 -23.72 16.47
CA GLU A 12 4.56 -22.52 16.62
C GLU A 12 4.77 -21.69 17.92
N ARG A 13 4.55 -20.38 17.76
CA ARG A 13 4.13 -19.33 18.74
C ARG A 13 5.19 -18.62 19.57
N SER A 14 5.47 -17.36 19.16
CA SER A 14 5.50 -16.17 20.04
C SER A 14 5.65 -14.91 19.15
N ILE A 15 4.57 -14.31 18.64
CA ILE A 15 3.74 -13.25 19.27
C ILE A 15 4.31 -11.82 19.10
N ALA A 16 3.60 -11.08 18.22
CA ALA A 16 3.18 -9.68 18.33
C ALA A 16 4.13 -8.50 18.04
N ARG A 17 3.76 -7.81 16.93
CA ARG A 17 3.57 -6.36 16.77
C ARG A 17 4.79 -5.45 16.80
N ARG A 18 5.09 -4.84 15.64
CA ARG A 18 5.03 -3.37 15.51
C ARG A 18 4.90 -2.93 14.05
N ALA A 19 4.02 -1.94 13.84
CA ALA A 19 3.70 -1.25 12.58
C ALA A 19 2.94 -2.08 11.53
N GLY A 20 1.68 -2.40 11.82
CA GLY A 20 0.78 -3.04 10.88
C GLY A 20 0.35 -2.11 9.74
N ILE A 21 0.68 -2.48 8.51
CA ILE A 21 -0.27 -2.71 7.41
C ILE A 21 0.31 -3.85 6.54
N PRO A 22 -0.24 -5.08 6.56
CA PRO A 22 0.17 -6.13 5.63
C PRO A 22 -0.75 -6.13 4.39
N PHE A 23 -0.19 -5.87 3.21
CA PHE A 23 -0.91 -6.05 1.92
C PHE A 23 -0.76 -7.46 1.33
N ASP A 24 -0.06 -8.37 2.02
CA ASP A 24 0.18 -9.74 1.52
C ASP A 24 -0.83 -10.76 2.05
N ARG A 25 -2.10 -10.68 1.62
CA ARG A 25 -3.00 -11.85 1.66
C ARG A 25 -3.90 -11.94 0.42
N PRO A 26 -3.91 -13.08 -0.30
CA PRO A 26 -4.91 -13.35 -1.32
C PRO A 26 -6.30 -13.55 -0.69
N VAL A 27 -7.31 -12.96 -1.33
CA VAL A 27 -8.71 -12.96 -0.89
C VAL A 27 -9.35 -14.32 -1.17
N THR A 28 -9.29 -15.22 -0.18
CA THR A 28 -10.21 -16.34 -0.06
C THR A 28 -10.44 -16.65 1.41
N GLU A 29 -11.72 -16.75 1.79
CA GLU A 29 -12.26 -17.19 3.08
C GLU A 29 -12.43 -16.14 4.19
N ILE A 30 -13.57 -15.44 4.15
CA ILE A 30 -14.25 -14.95 5.36
C ILE A 30 -15.67 -15.50 5.33
N ASN A 31 -15.84 -16.72 5.85
CA ASN A 31 -17.14 -17.22 6.26
C ASN A 31 -17.04 -17.61 7.73
N SER A 32 -18.10 -17.27 8.47
CA SER A 32 -18.39 -17.73 9.83
C SER A 32 -17.67 -17.00 10.97
N LEU A 33 -18.28 -15.91 11.45
CA LEU A 33 -18.28 -15.57 12.87
C LEU A 33 -19.49 -14.68 13.20
N VAL A 34 -20.69 -15.22 12.89
CA VAL A 34 -21.93 -14.84 13.56
C VAL A 34 -22.07 -15.76 14.76
N ARG A 35 -21.96 -15.20 15.97
CA ARG A 35 -22.61 -15.60 17.23
C ARG A 35 -21.71 -15.22 18.40
N LEU A 36 -22.16 -14.24 19.20
CA LEU A 36 -22.35 -14.34 20.65
C LEU A 36 -22.65 -12.95 21.22
N LEU A 37 -23.92 -12.74 21.56
CA LEU A 37 -24.40 -11.63 22.38
C LEU A 37 -25.22 -12.27 23.51
N PRO A 38 -24.90 -12.05 24.79
CA PRO A 38 -25.87 -12.20 25.85
C PRO A 38 -26.23 -10.86 26.48
N MET A 39 -27.50 -10.83 26.88
CA MET A 39 -28.25 -9.86 27.66
C MET A 39 -27.48 -9.13 28.77
N LEU A 40 -27.82 -7.85 28.94
CA LEU A 40 -27.97 -7.23 30.26
C LEU A 40 -29.18 -6.29 30.23
N VAL A 41 -30.11 -6.55 31.16
CA VAL A 41 -31.35 -5.83 31.50
C VAL A 41 -31.05 -4.90 32.68
N PHE A 42 -31.97 -3.95 32.93
CA PHE A 42 -32.13 -3.04 34.10
C PHE A 42 -31.48 -1.65 33.91
N THR A 43 -32.11 -0.50 34.19
CA THR A 43 -33.29 -0.09 34.98
C THR A 43 -33.80 1.28 34.49
N TRP A 44 -35.05 1.64 34.80
CA TRP A 44 -35.63 2.98 34.62
C TRP A 44 -35.25 3.93 35.78
N GLY A 45 -35.06 5.21 35.49
CA GLY A 45 -34.90 6.27 36.49
C GLY A 45 -34.98 7.67 35.87
N VAL A 46 -35.99 8.43 36.27
CA VAL A 46 -36.37 9.77 35.80
C VAL A 46 -35.37 10.82 36.28
N GLY A 47 -34.95 11.70 35.38
CA GLY A 47 -34.17 12.90 35.69
C GLY A 47 -34.19 13.88 34.54
N CYS A 48 -35.19 14.78 34.53
CA CYS A 48 -35.18 15.98 33.70
C CYS A 48 -34.20 16.98 34.30
N THR A 49 -33.07 17.19 33.63
CA THR A 49 -32.29 18.43 33.73
C THR A 49 -31.98 18.86 32.31
N GLU A 50 -32.49 20.04 31.96
CA GLU A 50 -32.12 20.80 30.77
C GLU A 50 -30.60 20.93 30.69
N ASP A 51 -30.02 20.42 29.61
CA ASP A 51 -28.78 20.97 29.10
C ASP A 51 -28.88 21.13 27.58
N ARG A 52 -28.86 22.39 27.19
CA ARG A 52 -29.05 22.88 25.83
C ARG A 52 -27.73 22.73 25.10
N LEU A 53 -27.37 21.50 24.74
CA LEU A 53 -26.29 21.26 23.79
C LEU A 53 -26.86 21.51 22.39
N ALA A 54 -26.52 22.69 21.86
CA ALA A 54 -26.55 22.92 20.43
C ALA A 54 -25.78 21.78 19.75
N SER A 55 -26.53 20.87 19.11
CA SER A 55 -25.98 20.03 18.07
C SER A 55 -25.61 20.95 16.92
N GLU A 56 -24.37 21.44 16.91
CA GLU A 56 -23.75 21.83 15.66
C GLU A 56 -23.95 20.63 14.71
N PRO A 57 -24.55 20.81 13.52
CA PRO A 57 -24.59 19.71 12.58
C PRO A 57 -23.13 19.33 12.35
N ALA A 58 -22.75 18.12 12.75
CA ALA A 58 -21.51 17.49 12.33
C ALA A 58 -21.45 17.72 10.83
N SER A 59 -20.56 18.63 10.42
CA SER A 59 -20.39 19.02 9.04
C SER A 59 -20.18 17.71 8.30
N ALA A 60 -21.22 17.28 7.60
CA ALA A 60 -21.14 16.23 6.63
C ALA A 60 -20.25 16.82 5.55
N LEU A 61 -18.94 16.70 5.76
CA LEU A 61 -17.95 16.76 4.71
C LEU A 61 -18.51 15.83 3.65
N ARG A 62 -19.10 16.43 2.62
CA ARG A 62 -19.56 15.71 1.45
C ARG A 62 -18.33 14.95 0.98
N GLU A 63 -18.33 13.64 1.20
CA GLU A 63 -17.43 12.74 0.48
C GLU A 63 -17.82 12.94 -0.99
N GLU A 64 -17.05 13.77 -1.70
CA GLU A 64 -17.12 13.89 -3.14
C GLU A 64 -17.11 12.45 -3.70
N PRO A 65 -18.03 12.10 -4.61
CA PRO A 65 -18.08 10.75 -5.14
C PRO A 65 -16.71 10.42 -5.74
N ALA A 66 -16.12 9.31 -5.28
CA ALA A 66 -14.81 8.89 -5.72
C ALA A 66 -14.76 8.82 -7.25
N ALA A 67 -13.77 9.48 -7.85
CA ALA A 67 -13.56 9.41 -9.29
C ALA A 67 -13.47 7.94 -9.74
N PRO A 68 -14.07 7.56 -10.88
CA PRO A 68 -13.92 6.22 -11.43
C PRO A 68 -12.45 5.90 -11.67
N CYS A 69 -12.05 4.64 -11.44
CA CYS A 69 -10.67 4.23 -11.72
C CYS A 69 -10.33 4.36 -13.20
N VAL A 70 -9.12 4.84 -13.47
CA VAL A 70 -8.51 4.81 -14.81
C VAL A 70 -8.31 3.37 -15.25
N TYR A 71 -8.55 3.05 -16.52
CA TYR A 71 -8.36 1.70 -17.03
C TYR A 71 -6.86 1.33 -17.05
N PHE A 72 -6.50 0.09 -16.70
CA PHE A 72 -5.08 -0.27 -16.51
C PHE A 72 -4.21 -0.06 -17.76
N ARG A 73 -4.80 -0.11 -18.95
CA ARG A 73 -4.09 0.16 -20.21
C ARG A 73 -3.66 1.62 -20.36
N GLU A 74 -4.29 2.53 -19.64
CA GLU A 74 -3.89 3.94 -19.58
C GLU A 74 -2.83 4.17 -18.49
N LEU A 75 -2.70 3.26 -17.51
CA LEU A 75 -1.61 3.27 -16.52
C LEU A 75 -0.33 2.65 -17.08
N ALA A 76 -0.43 1.60 -17.89
CA ALA A 76 0.70 0.85 -18.42
C ALA A 76 1.78 1.70 -19.14
N PRO A 77 1.44 2.76 -19.90
CA PRO A 77 2.44 3.64 -20.53
C PRO A 77 3.35 4.39 -19.55
N PHE A 78 2.95 4.51 -18.28
CA PHE A 78 3.77 5.14 -17.24
C PHE A 78 4.77 4.17 -16.61
N LEU A 79 4.67 2.87 -16.91
CA LEU A 79 5.70 1.91 -16.51
C LEU A 79 6.91 2.08 -17.44
N PRO A 80 8.16 2.11 -16.92
CA PRO A 80 9.36 2.22 -17.75
C PRO A 80 9.47 1.04 -18.71
N ASP A 81 9.72 1.24 -20.01
CA ASP A 81 9.80 0.13 -20.98
C ASP A 81 11.07 -0.71 -20.85
N SER A 82 12.14 -0.10 -20.33
CA SER A 82 13.39 -0.79 -20.06
C SER A 82 14.07 -0.23 -18.81
N LEU A 83 14.88 -1.06 -18.17
CA LEU A 83 15.79 -0.65 -17.11
C LEU A 83 17.21 -1.08 -17.49
N GLU A 84 18.18 -0.19 -17.33
CA GLU A 84 19.56 -0.45 -17.72
C GLU A 84 20.12 -1.71 -17.04
N GLY A 85 20.55 -2.67 -17.85
CA GLY A 85 21.10 -3.94 -17.39
C GLY A 85 20.08 -4.91 -16.80
N PHE A 86 18.79 -4.72 -17.06
CA PHE A 86 17.73 -5.68 -16.75
C PHE A 86 17.09 -6.23 -18.03
N THR A 87 16.56 -7.44 -17.92
CA THR A 87 15.69 -8.06 -18.91
C THR A 87 14.24 -7.86 -18.45
N HIS A 88 13.40 -7.33 -19.33
CA HIS A 88 11.95 -7.32 -19.11
C HIS A 88 11.40 -8.74 -19.14
N THR A 89 10.63 -9.14 -18.13
CA THR A 89 10.06 -10.49 -18.05
C THR A 89 8.56 -10.51 -18.26
N VAL A 90 7.82 -9.66 -17.53
CA VAL A 90 6.36 -9.73 -17.46
C VAL A 90 5.75 -8.33 -17.46
N THR A 91 4.64 -8.16 -18.16
CA THR A 91 3.73 -7.01 -18.02
C THR A 91 2.33 -7.53 -17.80
N GLU A 92 1.72 -7.08 -16.72
CA GLU A 92 0.39 -7.47 -16.28
C GLU A 92 -0.42 -6.24 -15.93
N GLY A 93 -1.74 -6.40 -15.90
CA GLY A 93 -2.62 -5.36 -15.42
C GLY A 93 -4.05 -5.81 -15.41
N SER A 94 -4.84 -5.20 -14.54
CA SER A 94 -6.25 -5.52 -14.38
C SER A 94 -7.03 -4.29 -13.93
N THR A 95 -8.31 -4.23 -14.30
CA THR A 95 -9.26 -3.28 -13.74
C THR A 95 -10.47 -4.07 -13.32
N GLY A 96 -10.84 -3.96 -12.05
CA GLY A 96 -11.89 -4.75 -11.44
C GLY A 96 -12.64 -4.01 -10.35
N LYS A 97 -13.79 -4.55 -9.98
CA LYS A 97 -14.63 -4.05 -8.89
C LYS A 97 -14.76 -5.14 -7.83
N TYR A 98 -14.52 -4.76 -6.57
CA TYR A 98 -14.57 -5.60 -5.38
C TYR A 98 -15.54 -4.97 -4.38
N GLY A 99 -16.80 -5.42 -4.39
CA GLY A 99 -17.87 -4.73 -3.67
C GLY A 99 -18.06 -3.31 -4.18
N GLU A 100 -17.96 -2.31 -3.31
CA GLU A 100 -18.06 -0.88 -3.68
C GLU A 100 -16.72 -0.26 -4.12
N VAL A 101 -15.62 -1.00 -4.00
CA VAL A 101 -14.28 -0.50 -4.34
C VAL A 101 -13.92 -0.91 -5.77
N SER A 102 -13.47 0.02 -6.59
CA SER A 102 -12.81 -0.32 -7.86
C SER A 102 -11.31 -0.20 -7.68
N VAL A 103 -10.57 -1.09 -8.34
CA VAL A 103 -9.11 -1.11 -8.35
C VAL A 103 -8.67 -1.31 -9.79
N SER A 104 -7.68 -0.52 -10.20
CA SER A 104 -6.99 -0.66 -11.46
C SER A 104 -5.51 -0.68 -11.20
N GLU A 105 -4.81 -1.66 -11.77
CA GLU A 105 -3.39 -1.84 -11.55
C GLU A 105 -2.69 -2.19 -12.85
N ALA A 106 -1.50 -1.64 -13.04
CA ALA A 106 -0.56 -2.04 -14.07
C ALA A 106 0.78 -2.36 -13.43
N GLU A 107 1.39 -3.47 -13.85
CA GLU A 107 2.65 -3.97 -13.30
C GLU A 107 3.63 -4.35 -14.40
N ARG A 108 4.92 -4.09 -14.15
CA ARG A 108 6.02 -4.60 -14.96
C ARG A 108 7.12 -5.15 -14.08
N THR A 109 7.61 -6.33 -14.44
CA THR A 109 8.70 -7.03 -13.74
C THR A 109 9.92 -7.14 -14.63
N PHE A 110 11.09 -6.97 -14.01
CA PHE A 110 12.41 -6.97 -14.61
C PHE A 110 13.34 -7.87 -13.81
N THR A 111 14.25 -8.57 -14.46
CA THR A 111 15.27 -9.39 -13.80
C THR A 111 16.67 -9.01 -14.24
N LYS A 112 17.66 -9.22 -13.37
CA LYS A 112 19.08 -8.99 -13.65
C LYS A 112 19.90 -10.18 -13.16
N GLY A 113 20.19 -11.10 -14.07
CA GLY A 113 20.67 -12.43 -13.68
C GLY A 113 19.55 -13.24 -13.03
N GLU A 114 19.92 -14.25 -12.22
CA GLU A 114 18.96 -15.19 -11.62
C GLU A 114 18.39 -14.71 -10.28
N GLU A 115 19.11 -13.87 -9.54
CA GLU A 115 18.77 -13.53 -8.15
C GLU A 115 18.11 -12.17 -7.97
N ARG A 116 18.29 -11.25 -8.94
CA ARG A 116 17.85 -9.87 -8.81
C ARG A 116 16.59 -9.61 -9.62
N GLU A 117 15.63 -8.98 -8.97
CA GLU A 117 14.33 -8.67 -9.53
C GLU A 117 13.93 -7.24 -9.15
N VAL A 118 13.27 -6.56 -10.07
CA VAL A 118 12.56 -5.31 -9.83
C VAL A 118 11.14 -5.46 -10.32
N LYS A 119 10.19 -5.01 -9.52
CA LYS A 119 8.77 -4.94 -9.84
C LYS A 119 8.29 -3.50 -9.66
N ILE A 120 7.61 -2.98 -10.67
CA ILE A 120 7.02 -1.64 -10.65
C ILE A 120 5.52 -1.82 -10.84
N ARG A 121 4.74 -1.31 -9.89
CA ARG A 121 3.27 -1.36 -9.90
C ARG A 121 2.69 0.04 -9.74
N ILE A 122 1.71 0.38 -10.56
CA ILE A 122 0.90 1.59 -10.43
C ILE A 122 -0.52 1.14 -10.08
N VAL A 123 -1.09 1.73 -9.03
CA VAL A 123 -2.43 1.41 -8.54
C VAL A 123 -3.29 2.68 -8.51
N ASP A 124 -4.49 2.58 -9.07
CA ASP A 124 -5.58 3.53 -8.91
C ASP A 124 -6.77 2.83 -8.23
N THR A 125 -7.40 3.48 -7.27
CA THR A 125 -8.54 2.91 -6.55
C THR A 125 -9.53 4.00 -6.15
N THR A 126 -10.81 3.65 -6.06
CA THR A 126 -11.85 4.56 -5.54
C THR A 126 -11.64 4.94 -4.07
N LEU A 127 -10.75 4.23 -3.36
CA LEU A 127 -10.29 4.61 -2.01
C LEU A 127 -9.03 5.50 -2.02
N GLY A 128 -8.57 5.94 -3.20
CA GLY A 128 -7.30 6.64 -3.39
C GLY A 128 -7.14 7.85 -2.49
N TRP A 129 -8.21 8.61 -2.25
CA TRP A 129 -8.18 9.76 -1.35
C TRP A 129 -7.91 9.42 0.12
N LYS A 130 -8.42 8.27 0.63
CA LYS A 130 -8.16 7.81 2.01
C LYS A 130 -6.71 7.41 2.16
N ILE A 131 -6.19 6.69 1.15
CA ILE A 131 -4.79 6.26 1.09
C ILE A 131 -3.88 7.49 0.97
N ALA A 132 -4.23 8.44 0.10
CA ALA A 132 -3.51 9.69 -0.11
C ALA A 132 -3.39 10.49 1.19
N LYS A 133 -4.51 10.68 1.88
CA LYS A 133 -4.54 11.33 3.19
C LYS A 133 -3.63 10.64 4.19
N ALA A 134 -3.72 9.32 4.33
CA ALA A 134 -2.89 8.55 5.27
C ALA A 134 -1.40 8.66 4.95
N ILE A 135 -1.00 8.57 3.67
CA ILE A 135 0.39 8.72 3.24
C ILE A 135 0.90 10.13 3.55
N ARG A 136 0.10 11.17 3.26
CA ARG A 136 0.48 12.57 3.54
C ARG A 136 0.64 12.83 5.02
N GLU A 137 -0.32 12.40 5.84
CA GLU A 137 -0.26 12.57 7.29
C GLU A 137 0.98 11.89 7.88
N ALA A 138 1.27 10.65 7.42
CA ALA A 138 2.48 9.95 7.82
C ALA A 138 3.75 10.70 7.37
N ALA A 139 3.77 11.23 6.14
CA ALA A 139 4.95 11.88 5.59
C ALA A 139 5.23 13.22 6.28
N GLU A 140 4.20 14.04 6.51
CA GLU A 140 4.32 15.28 7.26
C GLU A 140 4.75 15.02 8.71
N GLY A 141 4.21 13.97 9.36
CA GLY A 141 4.65 13.56 10.69
C GLY A 141 6.12 13.10 10.77
N ALA A 142 6.70 12.66 9.65
CA ALA A 142 8.07 12.19 9.55
C ALA A 142 9.04 13.21 8.89
N LYS A 143 8.55 14.39 8.51
CA LYS A 143 9.30 15.39 7.72
C LYS A 143 10.57 15.93 8.36
N ALA A 144 10.62 15.93 9.69
CA ALA A 144 11.79 16.39 10.45
C ALA A 144 12.93 15.33 10.51
N ARG A 145 12.73 14.12 9.98
CA ARG A 145 13.78 13.10 9.94
C ARG A 145 14.92 13.53 9.02
N PRO A 146 16.18 13.30 9.40
CA PRO A 146 17.30 13.66 8.56
C PRO A 146 17.28 12.85 7.25
N PRO A 147 17.75 13.39 6.11
CA PRO A 147 17.79 12.67 4.84
C PRO A 147 18.60 11.36 4.86
N SER A 148 19.52 11.22 5.83
CA SER A 148 20.29 10.01 6.06
C SER A 148 19.49 8.88 6.73
N ASP A 149 18.33 9.19 7.31
CA ASP A 149 17.44 8.19 7.90
C ASP A 149 16.78 7.38 6.76
N PRO A 150 16.95 6.05 6.72
CA PRO A 150 16.32 5.21 5.70
C PRO A 150 14.80 5.34 5.65
N SER A 151 14.17 5.70 6.77
CA SER A 151 12.73 5.90 6.93
C SER A 151 12.28 7.35 6.67
N ALA A 152 13.19 8.25 6.28
CA ALA A 152 12.83 9.60 5.91
C ALA A 152 11.90 9.58 4.68
N PRO A 153 10.79 10.34 4.73
CA PRO A 153 9.88 10.45 3.60
C PRO A 153 10.57 11.07 2.38
N ILE A 154 10.09 10.67 1.22
CA ILE A 154 10.37 11.32 -0.05
C ILE A 154 9.38 12.46 -0.23
N PHE A 155 9.90 13.64 -0.56
CA PHE A 155 9.12 14.77 -1.06
C PHE A 155 9.70 15.21 -2.41
N TRP A 156 8.95 14.95 -3.47
CA TRP A 156 9.21 15.42 -4.84
C TRP A 156 8.01 16.25 -5.30
N ASP A 157 8.19 17.07 -6.33
CA ASP A 157 7.15 18.00 -6.79
C ASP A 157 5.83 17.27 -7.16
N ALA A 158 5.94 16.11 -7.81
CA ALA A 158 4.79 15.30 -8.21
C ALA A 158 4.43 14.17 -7.23
N ALA A 159 5.24 13.90 -6.20
CA ALA A 159 5.10 12.69 -5.39
C ALA A 159 5.57 12.83 -3.93
N VAL A 160 4.86 12.15 -3.04
CA VAL A 160 5.24 12.00 -1.63
C VAL A 160 5.22 10.54 -1.24
N GLY A 161 6.16 10.08 -0.42
CA GLY A 161 6.19 8.66 -0.10
C GLY A 161 7.29 8.23 0.84
N PHE A 162 7.58 6.94 0.85
CA PHE A 162 8.57 6.34 1.75
C PHE A 162 9.40 5.31 1.02
N VAL A 163 10.58 5.05 1.57
CA VAL A 163 11.40 3.92 1.16
C VAL A 163 11.71 3.07 2.38
N ARG A 164 11.67 1.76 2.19
CA ARG A 164 11.98 0.74 3.19
C ARG A 164 13.03 -0.20 2.62
N TYR A 165 13.90 -0.70 3.48
CA TYR A 165 14.76 -1.84 3.18
C TYR A 165 14.61 -2.87 4.29
N ASP A 166 14.41 -4.11 3.89
CA ASP A 166 14.44 -5.29 4.72
C ASP A 166 15.74 -6.05 4.41
N ALA A 167 16.62 -6.14 5.42
CA ALA A 167 17.91 -6.79 5.28
C ALA A 167 17.82 -8.32 5.37
N GLU A 168 16.78 -8.86 6.02
CA GLU A 168 16.58 -10.30 6.16
C GLU A 168 16.12 -10.89 4.82
N GLU A 169 15.19 -10.20 4.17
CA GLU A 169 14.64 -10.60 2.86
C GLU A 169 15.39 -9.99 1.66
N ALA A 170 16.46 -9.23 1.92
CA ALA A 170 17.23 -8.48 0.92
C ALA A 170 16.33 -7.72 -0.07
N THR A 171 15.29 -7.06 0.45
CA THR A 171 14.21 -6.46 -0.33
C THR A 171 14.06 -4.99 0.02
N ALA A 172 14.02 -4.12 -1.00
CA ALA A 172 13.73 -2.70 -0.84
C ALA A 172 12.40 -2.36 -1.51
N GLU A 173 11.71 -1.36 -0.98
CA GLU A 173 10.43 -0.91 -1.51
C GLU A 173 10.30 0.60 -1.41
N ALA A 174 9.94 1.25 -2.50
CA ALA A 174 9.53 2.65 -2.52
C ALA A 174 8.03 2.74 -2.83
N ASN A 175 7.26 3.37 -1.94
CA ASN A 175 5.83 3.62 -2.14
C ASN A 175 5.61 5.12 -2.25
N LEU A 176 5.10 5.56 -3.40
CA LEU A 176 4.90 6.96 -3.73
C LEU A 176 3.43 7.23 -4.02
N LEU A 177 2.85 8.18 -3.30
CA LEU A 177 1.61 8.83 -3.68
C LEU A 177 1.91 9.86 -4.76
N VAL A 178 1.26 9.75 -5.91
CA VAL A 178 1.43 10.60 -7.09
C VAL A 178 0.11 11.28 -7.43
N GLY A 179 0.12 12.61 -7.61
CA GLY A 179 -1.07 13.37 -8.01
C GLY A 179 -2.30 13.20 -7.11
N ASP A 180 -2.11 12.95 -5.81
CA ASP A 180 -3.18 12.70 -4.83
C ASP A 180 -4.08 11.50 -5.09
N ARG A 181 -3.67 10.60 -5.99
CA ARG A 181 -4.54 9.53 -6.48
C ARG A 181 -3.82 8.20 -6.64
N TYR A 182 -2.71 8.20 -7.34
CA TYR A 182 -2.03 6.99 -7.74
C TYR A 182 -1.02 6.57 -6.68
N VAL A 183 -0.92 5.27 -6.42
CA VAL A 183 0.17 4.69 -5.64
C VAL A 183 1.12 3.99 -6.60
N VAL A 184 2.36 4.46 -6.64
CA VAL A 184 3.45 3.82 -7.37
C VAL A 184 4.32 3.06 -6.37
N ALA A 185 4.35 1.74 -6.52
CA ALA A 185 5.20 0.85 -5.74
C ALA A 185 6.36 0.35 -6.61
N VAL A 186 7.59 0.55 -6.14
CA VAL A 186 8.80 -0.01 -6.76
C VAL A 186 9.46 -0.93 -5.75
N THR A 187 9.44 -2.23 -6.02
CA THR A 187 10.06 -3.25 -5.18
C THR A 187 11.30 -3.80 -5.87
N SER A 188 12.39 -4.00 -5.14
CA SER A 188 13.59 -4.66 -5.64
C SER A 188 14.06 -5.74 -4.69
N ARG A 189 14.42 -6.91 -5.20
CA ARG A 189 14.99 -8.04 -4.46
C ARG A 189 16.42 -8.33 -4.90
N GLY A 190 17.28 -8.70 -3.96
CA GLY A 190 18.67 -9.10 -4.25
C GLY A 190 19.63 -7.91 -4.43
N PHE A 191 19.22 -6.72 -3.98
CA PHE A 191 20.03 -5.50 -3.99
C PHE A 191 20.35 -5.05 -2.56
N PRO A 192 21.54 -4.48 -2.31
CA PRO A 192 21.85 -3.91 -1.03
C PRO A 192 21.16 -2.54 -0.86
N GLY A 193 20.33 -2.42 0.17
CA GLY A 193 19.75 -1.15 0.59
C GLY A 193 18.72 -0.56 -0.39
N THR A 194 18.51 0.75 -0.33
CA THR A 194 17.40 1.44 -0.99
C THR A 194 17.77 2.20 -2.28
N VAL A 195 19.05 2.15 -2.68
CA VAL A 195 19.57 2.97 -3.78
C VAL A 195 18.83 2.67 -5.09
N GLU A 196 18.59 1.39 -5.38
CA GLU A 196 18.04 0.95 -6.66
C GLU A 196 16.58 1.37 -6.84
N VAL A 197 15.73 1.15 -5.82
CA VAL A 197 14.32 1.58 -5.88
C VAL A 197 14.19 3.10 -5.99
N ARG A 198 15.07 3.88 -5.33
CA ARG A 198 15.08 5.36 -5.45
C ARG A 198 15.47 5.81 -6.85
N ARG A 199 16.48 5.17 -7.44
CA ARG A 199 16.94 5.47 -8.80
C ARG A 199 15.85 5.19 -9.82
N ILE A 200 15.22 4.01 -9.72
CA ILE A 200 14.17 3.57 -10.65
C ILE A 200 12.92 4.44 -10.51
N ALA A 201 12.47 4.70 -9.28
CA ALA A 201 11.30 5.53 -9.03
C ALA A 201 11.43 6.96 -9.59
N ARG A 202 12.65 7.53 -9.60
CA ARG A 202 12.92 8.84 -10.22
C ARG A 202 12.86 8.82 -11.74
N GLY A 203 13.02 7.66 -12.38
CA GLY A 203 12.96 7.51 -13.83
C GLY A 203 11.55 7.33 -14.38
N ILE A 204 10.54 7.21 -13.52
CA ILE A 204 9.13 7.10 -13.90
C ILE A 204 8.60 8.51 -14.22
N ASP A 205 7.73 8.64 -15.23
CA ASP A 205 7.02 9.89 -15.54
C ASP A 205 5.90 10.15 -14.51
N LEU A 206 6.31 10.51 -13.28
CA LEU A 206 5.40 10.80 -12.17
C LEU A 206 4.56 12.05 -12.43
N GLU A 207 5.10 13.03 -13.15
CA GLU A 207 4.36 14.25 -13.49
C GLU A 207 3.25 13.97 -14.52
N GLY A 208 3.55 13.19 -15.55
CA GLY A 208 2.55 12.73 -16.52
C GLY A 208 1.46 11.91 -15.84
N LEU A 209 1.86 10.99 -14.95
CA LEU A 209 0.91 10.19 -14.18
C LEU A 209 0.01 11.10 -13.31
N ALA A 210 0.57 12.11 -12.64
CA ALA A 210 -0.20 13.06 -11.83
C ALA A 210 -1.22 13.90 -12.64
N ARG A 211 -1.02 14.04 -13.96
CA ARG A 211 -1.96 14.75 -14.85
C ARG A 211 -3.05 13.85 -15.42
N LEU A 212 -2.90 12.53 -15.32
CA LEU A 212 -3.91 11.57 -15.75
C LEU A 212 -5.15 11.69 -14.85
N ARG A 213 -6.34 11.66 -15.44
CA ARG A 213 -7.63 11.81 -14.74
C ARG A 213 -8.64 10.78 -15.22
#